data_AF-A0A0G1XDN4-F1
#
_entry.id   AF-A0A0G1XDN4-F1
#
_cell.length_a   1.000
_cell.length_b   1.000
_cell.length_c   1.000
_cell.angle_alpha   90.00
_cell.angle_beta   90.00
_cell.angle_gamma   90.00
#
_symmetry.space_group_name_H-M   'P 1'
#
loop_
_entity.id
_entity.type
_entity.pdbx_description
1 polymer ?
#
loop_
_entity_poly.entity_id
_entity_poly.type
_entity_poly.pdbx_seq_one_letter_code
_entity_poly.pdbx_strand_id
1 'polypeptide(L)'
;MHPVKEYALLCELATQSTNGLNSYMHIFDRTGFPEGQPMVLRGFLAVRFTRLQEKAALEVYVTDANNTLIEKGAMFKQEIKGPTANLIVRIAGMPIPAAGEYRIWGRVDAGEPIELCAWYADVKKVAKQTA
;
A
#
# COMPACT_ATOMS: atom_id res chain seq x y z
N MET A 1 12.79 22.60 17.63
CA MET A 1 12.92 21.30 16.93
C MET A 1 11.95 21.29 15.76
N HIS A 2 12.45 21.37 14.53
CA HIS A 2 11.60 21.19 13.36
C HIS A 2 11.19 19.72 13.26
N PRO A 3 9.91 19.40 13.00
CA PRO A 3 9.53 18.04 12.66
C PRO A 3 10.28 17.67 11.38
N VAL A 4 11.19 16.69 11.48
CA VAL A 4 11.80 16.06 10.32
C VAL A 4 10.63 15.46 9.53
N LYS A 5 10.30 16.07 8.39
CA LYS A 5 9.37 15.47 7.43
C LYS A 5 10.07 14.22 6.91
N GLU A 6 9.75 13.07 7.48
CA GLU A 6 10.09 11.78 6.89
C GLU A 6 9.23 11.67 5.63
N TYR A 7 9.85 11.91 4.48
CA TYR A 7 9.21 11.72 3.19
C TYR A 7 8.98 10.22 3.01
N ALA A 8 7.72 9.86 2.86
CA ALA A 8 7.33 8.52 2.57
C ALA A 8 7.87 8.07 1.21
N LEU A 9 8.19 6.78 1.15
CA LEU A 9 8.71 6.07 0.00
C LEU A 9 7.88 6.42 -1.26
N LEU A 10 8.53 7.01 -2.26
CA LEU A 10 7.99 7.14 -3.61
C LEU A 10 8.18 5.79 -4.30
N CYS A 11 7.16 4.93 -4.25
CA CYS A 11 7.14 3.72 -5.05
C CYS A 11 6.52 4.03 -6.41
N GLU A 12 7.33 4.50 -7.35
CA GLU A 12 7.01 4.46 -8.78
C GLU A 12 7.35 3.08 -9.32
N LEU A 13 6.43 2.12 -9.18
CA LEU A 13 6.54 0.85 -9.89
C LEU A 13 5.80 0.97 -11.22
N ALA A 14 6.56 1.26 -12.27
CA ALA A 14 6.13 1.02 -13.64
C ALA A 14 6.28 -0.48 -13.97
N THR A 15 5.55 -1.35 -13.26
CA THR A 15 5.50 -2.77 -13.62
C THR A 15 4.64 -2.91 -14.86
N GLN A 16 5.32 -3.02 -16.01
CA GLN A 16 4.69 -3.37 -17.28
C GLN A 16 4.26 -4.85 -17.23
N SER A 17 3.18 -5.15 -16.52
CA SER A 17 2.45 -6.41 -16.74
C SER A 17 1.87 -6.38 -18.15
N THR A 18 1.71 -7.54 -18.77
CA THR A 18 1.11 -7.78 -20.10
C THR A 18 -0.25 -7.07 -20.34
N ASN A 19 -0.87 -6.56 -19.27
CA ASN A 19 -2.12 -5.80 -19.28
C ASN A 19 -1.97 -4.26 -19.21
N GLY A 20 -0.76 -3.68 -19.21
CA GLY A 20 -0.55 -2.22 -19.33
C GLY A 20 -0.88 -1.41 -18.06
N LEU A 21 -0.38 -1.86 -16.91
CA LEU A 21 -0.62 -1.21 -15.62
C LEU A 21 0.46 -0.18 -15.27
N ASN A 22 0.04 0.95 -14.70
CA ASN A 22 0.95 1.92 -14.06
C ASN A 22 0.40 2.24 -12.66
N SER A 23 1.11 1.90 -11.59
CA SER A 23 0.72 2.23 -10.22
C SER A 23 1.62 3.29 -9.61
N TYR A 24 1.02 4.15 -8.81
CA TYR A 24 1.68 5.16 -8.00
C TYR A 24 1.15 5.07 -6.57
N MET A 25 2.02 4.83 -5.58
CA MET A 25 1.62 4.92 -4.19
C MET A 25 2.29 6.10 -3.51
N HIS A 26 1.51 6.83 -2.73
CA HIS A 26 2.04 7.80 -1.79
C HIS A 26 1.52 7.47 -0.39
N ILE A 27 2.44 7.07 0.46
CA ILE A 27 2.16 6.84 1.87
C ILE A 27 2.23 8.21 2.56
N PHE A 28 1.28 8.53 3.43
CA PHE A 28 1.31 9.81 4.16
C PHE A 28 1.98 9.68 5.53
N ASP A 29 2.14 8.45 6.01
CA ASP A 29 2.60 8.18 7.36
C ASP A 29 4.10 7.86 7.43
N ARG A 30 4.60 7.89 8.66
CA ARG A 30 5.99 7.57 9.02
C ARG A 30 6.28 6.10 8.70
N THR A 31 7.45 5.82 8.13
CA THR A 31 8.00 4.45 8.10
C THR A 31 8.56 4.04 9.46
N GLY A 32 8.87 5.00 10.34
CA GLY A 32 9.35 4.76 11.70
C GLY A 32 8.31 5.06 12.78
N PHE A 33 7.96 4.05 13.57
CA PHE A 33 7.04 4.14 14.70
C PHE A 33 7.80 4.12 16.04
N PRO A 34 7.40 4.92 17.04
CA PRO A 34 7.95 4.79 18.38
C PRO A 34 7.61 3.43 19.02
N GLU A 35 8.54 2.87 19.78
CA GLU A 35 8.31 1.64 20.55
C GLU A 35 7.05 1.76 21.44
N GLY A 36 6.20 0.74 21.40
CA GLY A 36 4.94 0.69 22.16
C GLY A 36 3.76 1.45 21.55
N GLN A 37 3.93 2.15 20.42
CA GLN A 37 2.81 2.77 19.71
C GLN A 37 2.22 1.85 18.63
N PRO A 38 0.89 1.90 18.40
CA PRO A 38 0.28 1.18 17.29
C PRO A 38 0.87 1.62 15.95
N MET A 39 1.33 0.65 15.16
CA MET A 39 1.72 0.88 13.78
C MET A 39 0.47 0.95 12.92
N VAL A 40 0.36 2.04 12.15
CA VAL A 40 -0.83 2.30 11.34
C VAL A 40 -0.37 2.78 9.97
N LEU A 41 -0.81 2.09 8.92
CA LEU A 41 -0.61 2.52 7.55
C LEU A 41 -1.70 3.54 7.18
N ARG A 42 -1.28 4.77 6.83
CA ARG A 42 -2.13 5.82 6.26
C ARG A 42 -1.51 6.35 4.97
N GLY A 43 -2.35 6.65 4.00
CA GLY A 43 -1.85 7.08 2.69
C GLY A 43 -2.93 7.15 1.64
N PHE A 44 -2.49 7.30 0.39
CA PHE A 44 -3.29 7.03 -0.78
C PHE A 44 -2.52 6.16 -1.78
N LEU A 45 -3.26 5.30 -2.45
CA LEU A 45 -2.77 4.51 -3.56
C LEU A 45 -3.49 5.00 -4.82
N ALA A 46 -2.74 5.49 -5.80
CA ALA A 46 -3.27 5.80 -7.12
C ALA A 46 -2.87 4.71 -8.11
N VAL A 47 -3.82 4.14 -8.84
CA VAL A 47 -3.51 3.11 -9.83
C VAL A 47 -4.19 3.45 -11.14
N ARG A 48 -3.42 3.44 -12.22
CA ARG A 48 -3.94 3.57 -13.57
C ARG A 48 -3.96 2.21 -14.23
N PHE A 49 -5.17 1.76 -14.54
CA PHE A 49 -5.44 0.57 -15.33
C PHE A 49 -5.64 0.96 -16.79
N THR A 50 -5.05 0.19 -17.69
CA THR A 50 -5.37 0.23 -19.12
C THR A 50 -5.80 -1.15 -19.58
N ARG A 51 -6.48 -1.23 -20.72
CA ARG A 51 -6.93 -2.48 -21.34
C ARG A 51 -7.85 -3.33 -20.45
N LEU A 52 -8.67 -2.69 -19.63
CA LEU A 52 -9.73 -3.38 -18.90
C LEU A 52 -10.87 -3.77 -19.85
N GLN A 53 -11.61 -4.82 -19.48
CA GLN A 53 -12.92 -5.08 -20.08
C GLN A 53 -13.89 -3.93 -19.75
N GLU A 54 -15.04 -3.87 -20.43
CA GLU A 54 -16.03 -2.78 -20.23
C GLU A 54 -16.45 -2.63 -18.77
N LYS A 55 -16.48 -3.75 -18.03
CA LYS A 55 -16.61 -3.83 -16.59
C LYS A 55 -15.58 -4.79 -16.04
N ALA A 56 -14.93 -4.43 -14.94
CA ALA A 56 -13.96 -5.27 -14.25
C ALA A 56 -14.11 -5.12 -12.73
N ALA A 57 -14.01 -6.22 -11.99
CA ALA A 57 -13.99 -6.22 -10.54
C ALA A 57 -12.56 -6.07 -10.04
N LEU A 58 -12.26 -4.95 -9.39
CA LEU A 58 -10.94 -4.69 -8.85
C LEU A 58 -10.92 -4.92 -7.33
N GLU A 59 -9.86 -5.56 -6.87
CA GLU A 59 -9.55 -5.74 -5.46
C GLU A 59 -8.11 -5.30 -5.17
N VAL A 60 -7.92 -4.57 -4.08
CA VAL A 60 -6.60 -4.17 -3.58
C VAL A 60 -6.47 -4.65 -2.15
N TYR A 61 -5.35 -5.29 -1.82
CA TYR A 61 -5.13 -5.83 -0.49
C TYR A 61 -3.66 -5.84 -0.06
N VAL A 62 -3.42 -6.09 1.23
CA VAL A 62 -2.07 -6.10 1.83
C VAL A 62 -1.70 -7.45 2.39
N THR A 63 -0.46 -7.87 2.17
CA THR A 63 0.17 -9.01 2.84
C THR A 63 1.43 -8.60 3.61
N ASP A 64 1.84 -9.42 4.58
CA ASP A 64 3.18 -9.35 5.15
C ASP A 64 4.24 -9.98 4.21
N ALA A 65 5.50 -9.99 4.64
CA ALA A 65 6.64 -10.60 3.94
C ALA A 65 6.51 -12.12 3.71
N ASN A 66 5.63 -12.81 4.46
CA ASN A 66 5.34 -14.23 4.30
C ASN A 66 4.14 -14.46 3.37
N ASN A 67 3.64 -13.42 2.71
CA ASN A 67 2.43 -13.43 1.89
C ASN A 67 1.14 -13.77 2.67
N THR A 68 1.13 -13.53 3.99
CA THR A 68 -0.07 -13.66 4.82
C THR A 68 -0.92 -12.42 4.66
N LEU A 69 -2.20 -12.58 4.35
CA LEU A 69 -3.15 -11.46 4.29
C LEU A 69 -3.28 -10.80 5.67
N ILE A 70 -3.14 -9.48 5.74
CA ILE A 70 -3.37 -8.75 6.98
C ILE A 70 -4.87 -8.75 7.30
N GLU A 71 -5.24 -8.85 8.58
CA GLU A 71 -6.64 -8.74 9.00
C GLU A 71 -7.22 -7.38 8.56
N LYS A 72 -8.39 -7.37 7.91
CA LYS A 72 -8.96 -6.19 7.21
C LYS A 72 -8.02 -5.60 6.14
N GLY A 73 -7.13 -6.42 5.60
CA GLY A 73 -6.15 -6.05 4.59
C GLY A 73 -6.72 -5.70 3.22
N ALA A 74 -8.00 -5.99 2.95
CA ALA A 74 -8.69 -5.52 1.76
C ALA A 74 -8.93 -4.00 1.85
N MET A 75 -8.14 -3.24 1.10
CA MET A 75 -8.19 -1.78 1.06
C MET A 75 -9.32 -1.27 0.16
N PHE A 76 -9.61 -1.99 -0.92
CA PHE A 76 -10.58 -1.59 -1.92
C PHE A 76 -11.14 -2.83 -2.60
N LYS A 77 -12.46 -2.85 -2.84
CA LYS A 77 -13.10 -3.88 -3.67
C LYS A 77 -14.32 -3.29 -4.35
N GLN A 78 -14.26 -3.09 -5.66
CA GLN A 78 -15.34 -2.47 -6.42
C GLN A 78 -15.29 -2.82 -7.91
N GLU A 79 -16.45 -2.80 -8.58
CA GLU A 79 -16.53 -2.75 -10.04
C GLU A 79 -16.03 -1.38 -10.55
N ILE A 80 -15.17 -1.42 -11.57
CA ILE A 80 -14.67 -0.26 -12.30
C ILE A 80 -15.03 -0.39 -13.79
N LYS A 81 -15.21 0.74 -14.45
CA LYS A 81 -15.53 0.80 -15.88
C LYS A 81 -14.24 0.90 -16.70
N GLY A 82 -14.12 0.10 -17.74
CA GLY A 82 -13.01 0.16 -18.70
C GLY A 82 -13.25 1.13 -19.86
N PRO A 83 -12.35 1.14 -20.87
CA PRO A 83 -11.13 0.33 -20.98
C PRO A 83 -9.94 0.88 -20.17
N THR A 84 -10.11 2.07 -19.59
CA THR A 84 -9.13 2.70 -18.71
C THR A 84 -9.83 3.12 -17.41
N ALA A 85 -9.13 2.97 -16.30
CA ALA A 85 -9.63 3.39 -15.00
C ALA A 85 -8.49 4.02 -14.21
N ASN A 86 -8.80 5.11 -13.51
CA ASN A 86 -7.92 5.70 -12.50
C ASN A 86 -8.57 5.46 -11.15
N LEU A 87 -7.88 4.71 -10.30
CA LEU A 87 -8.28 4.46 -8.93
C LEU A 87 -7.48 5.36 -8.01
N ILE A 88 -8.14 5.95 -7.02
CA ILE A 88 -7.48 6.53 -5.86
C ILE A 88 -8.11 5.89 -4.62
N VAL A 89 -7.34 5.06 -3.92
CA VAL A 89 -7.74 4.43 -2.66
C VAL A 89 -7.16 5.22 -1.51
N ARG A 90 -8.02 5.76 -0.64
CA ARG A 90 -7.58 6.35 0.63
C ARG A 90 -7.42 5.24 1.66
N ILE A 91 -6.24 5.14 2.27
CA ILE A 91 -5.98 4.22 3.38
C ILE A 91 -6.19 4.99 4.67
N ALA A 92 -7.35 4.78 5.30
CA ALA A 92 -7.83 5.57 6.43
C ALA A 92 -7.20 5.21 7.81
N GLY A 93 -6.22 4.30 7.81
CA GLY A 93 -5.56 3.83 9.03
C GLY A 93 -5.73 2.33 9.21
N MET A 94 -4.94 1.56 8.48
CA MET A 94 -4.88 0.10 8.60
C MET A 94 -3.92 -0.27 9.74
N PRO A 95 -4.35 -0.99 10.79
CA PRO A 95 -3.46 -1.48 11.84
C PRO A 95 -2.48 -2.51 11.28
N ILE A 96 -1.23 -2.42 11.72
CA ILE A 96 -0.14 -3.26 11.24
C ILE A 96 0.45 -4.05 12.42
N PRO A 97 0.51 -5.39 12.33
CA PRO A 97 0.76 -6.23 13.50
C PRO A 97 2.22 -6.21 13.97
N ALA A 98 3.18 -6.04 13.07
CA ALA A 98 4.61 -6.13 13.38
C ALA A 98 5.45 -5.18 12.51
N ALA A 99 6.68 -4.89 12.94
CA ALA A 99 7.67 -4.27 12.06
C ALA A 99 8.04 -5.25 10.94
N GLY A 100 8.32 -4.73 9.74
CA GLY A 100 8.69 -5.55 8.59
C GLY A 100 8.24 -4.97 7.27
N GLU A 101 8.51 -5.74 6.21
CA GLU A 101 8.04 -5.47 4.86
C GLU A 101 6.59 -5.95 4.67
N TYR A 102 5.81 -5.13 3.98
CA TYR A 102 4.44 -5.38 3.58
C TYR A 102 4.31 -5.13 2.09
N ARG A 103 3.48 -5.93 1.44
CA ARG A 103 3.24 -5.85 0.00
C ARG A 103 1.78 -5.55 -0.27
N ILE A 104 1.55 -4.63 -1.19
CA ILE A 104 0.22 -4.23 -1.61
C ILE A 104 -0.01 -4.79 -2.99
N TRP A 105 -1.09 -5.54 -3.12
CA TRP A 105 -1.45 -6.30 -4.30
C TRP A 105 -2.71 -5.74 -4.94
N GLY A 106 -2.78 -5.79 -6.26
CA GLY A 106 -3.98 -5.55 -7.05
C GLY A 106 -4.41 -6.83 -7.75
N ARG A 107 -5.72 -7.06 -7.82
CA ARG A 107 -6.31 -8.20 -8.53
C ARG A 107 -7.53 -7.75 -9.32
N VAL A 108 -7.54 -8.06 -10.60
CA VAL A 108 -8.66 -7.77 -11.53
C VAL A 108 -9.39 -9.07 -11.85
N ASP A 109 -10.71 -9.09 -11.72
CA ASP A 109 -11.59 -10.22 -12.07
C ASP A 109 -11.15 -11.56 -11.47
N ALA A 110 -10.67 -11.52 -10.22
CA ALA A 110 -10.10 -12.66 -9.50
C ALA A 110 -8.89 -13.35 -10.19
N GLY A 111 -8.25 -12.66 -11.15
CA GLY A 111 -7.04 -13.13 -11.82
C GLY A 111 -5.79 -13.13 -10.94
N GLU A 112 -4.63 -13.25 -11.58
CA GLU A 112 -3.35 -13.28 -10.87
C GLU A 112 -3.09 -11.95 -10.13
N PRO A 113 -2.70 -12.00 -8.84
CA PRO A 113 -2.29 -10.81 -8.10
C PRO A 113 -1.06 -10.15 -8.71
N ILE A 114 -1.07 -8.83 -8.74
CA ILE A 114 0.05 -8.02 -9.22
C ILE A 114 0.51 -7.15 -8.06
N GLU A 115 1.81 -7.21 -7.76
CA GLU A 115 2.40 -6.35 -6.74
C GLU A 115 2.38 -4.90 -7.24
N LEU A 116 1.71 -4.02 -6.49
CA LEU A 116 1.57 -2.61 -6.83
C LEU A 116 2.64 -1.75 -6.16
N CYS A 117 3.05 -2.14 -4.94
CA CYS A 117 4.05 -1.47 -4.13
C CYS A 117 4.41 -2.30 -2.89
N ALA A 118 5.60 -2.03 -2.37
CA ALA A 118 6.06 -2.52 -1.08
C ALA A 118 6.18 -1.35 -0.10
N TRP A 119 5.90 -1.62 1.17
CA TRP A 119 6.02 -0.67 2.27
C TRP A 119 6.77 -1.32 3.43
N TYR A 120 7.62 -0.54 4.10
CA TYR A 120 8.38 -1.01 5.25
C TYR A 120 7.97 -0.25 6.51
N ALA A 121 7.62 -0.99 7.55
CA ALA A 121 7.35 -0.48 8.89
C ALA A 121 8.52 -0.80 9.81
N ASP A 122 9.10 0.22 10.44
CA ASP A 122 10.18 0.11 11.41
C ASP A 122 9.74 0.60 12.78
N VAL A 123 10.35 0.06 13.84
CA VAL A 123 10.13 0.52 15.22
C VAL A 123 11.42 1.15 15.74
N LYS A 124 11.40 2.47 15.93
CA LYS A 124 12.52 3.20 16.51
C LYS A 124 12.52 3.03 18.02
N LYS A 125 13.60 2.43 18.53
CA LYS A 125 13.91 2.46 19.96
C LYS A 125 14.13 3.91 20.38
N VAL A 126 13.40 4.37 21.39
CA VAL A 126 13.66 5.68 21.99
C VAL A 126 15.01 5.58 22.67
N ALA A 127 16.01 6.34 22.21
CA ALA A 127 17.28 6.43 22.89
C ALA A 127 17.03 6.88 24.33
N LYS A 128 17.36 6.03 25.31
CA LYS A 128 17.40 6.45 26.71
C LYS A 128 18.33 7.66 26.78
N GLN A 129 17.80 8.83 27.11
CA GLN A 129 18.62 9.93 27.57
C GLN A 129 19.27 9.46 28.86
N THR A 130 20.53 9.02 28.78
CA THR A 130 21.41 8.92 29.95
C THR A 130 21.57 10.35 30.46
N ALA A 131 21.04 10.58 31.66
CA ALA A 131 21.26 11.79 32.46
C ALA A 131 22.74 11.91 32.85
#